data_AF-A0A3D0XV43-F1
#
_entry.id   AF-A0A3D0XV43-F1
#
_cell.length_a   1.000
_cell.length_b   1.000
_cell.length_c   1.000
_cell.angle_alpha   90.00
_cell.angle_beta   90.00
_cell.angle_gamma   90.00
#
_symmetry.space_group_name_H-M   'P 1'
#
loop_
_entity.id
_entity.type
_entity.pdbx_description
1 polymer ?
#
loop_
_entity_poly.entity_id
_entity_poly.type
_entity_poly.pdbx_seq_one_letter_code
_entity_poly.pdbx_strand_id
1 'polypeptide(L)'
;MKTYRTYTPAQLSVWIPQLVARNDMHAFYISHAWLHLREQVLREQHYECQLCKARGLYVPATTVHHIQTVRHAPWLALTKSNLLAVCDECHYKIHHKQNKKWEDERW
;
A
#
# COMPACT_ATOMS: atom_id res chain seq x y z
N MET A 1 14.32 19.38 -10.50
CA MET A 1 13.86 18.08 -9.94
C MET A 1 12.88 18.37 -8.82
N LYS A 2 11.69 17.76 -8.80
CA LYS A 2 10.77 17.91 -7.66
C LYS A 2 11.34 17.12 -6.49
N THR A 3 11.64 17.79 -5.38
CA THR A 3 12.11 17.17 -4.13
C THR A 3 10.89 16.84 -3.28
N TYR A 4 10.62 15.55 -3.07
CA TYR A 4 9.54 15.11 -2.20
C TYR A 4 10.09 14.82 -0.81
N ARG A 5 9.28 15.05 0.22
CA ARG A 5 9.61 14.66 1.58
C ARG A 5 9.79 13.15 1.62
N THR A 6 11.00 12.72 1.96
CA THR A 6 11.30 11.32 2.26
C THR A 6 11.09 11.07 3.75
N TYR A 7 10.80 9.82 4.10
CA TYR A 7 10.65 9.41 5.49
C TYR A 7 11.57 8.24 5.77
N THR A 8 12.30 8.30 6.87
CA THR A 8 13.00 7.14 7.41
C THR A 8 12.00 6.18 8.06
N PRO A 9 12.35 4.90 8.25
CA PRO A 9 11.53 3.95 9.01
C PRO A 9 11.14 4.48 10.39
N ALA A 10 12.06 5.14 11.10
CA ALA A 10 11.80 5.74 12.40
C ALA A 10 10.79 6.90 12.33
N GLN A 11 10.86 7.75 11.31
CA GLN A 11 9.89 8.83 11.11
C GLN A 11 8.50 8.29 10.79
N LEU A 12 8.39 7.22 9.99
CA LEU A 12 7.12 6.55 9.70
C LEU A 12 6.49 5.94 10.95
N SER A 13 7.30 5.30 11.80
CA SER A 13 6.86 4.73 13.09
C SER A 13 6.32 5.77 14.07
N VAL A 14 6.58 7.06 13.85
CA VAL A 14 5.99 8.15 14.65
C VAL A 14 4.78 8.76 13.95
N TRP A 15 4.93 9.08 12.66
CA TRP A 15 3.92 9.80 11.89
C TRP A 15 2.62 9.01 11.72
N ILE A 16 2.71 7.72 11.36
CA ILE A 16 1.52 6.90 11.09
C ILE A 16 0.69 6.66 12.35
N PRO A 17 1.26 6.26 13.51
CA PRO A 17 0.47 6.14 14.74
C PRO A 17 -0.23 7.45 15.15
N GLN A 18 0.38 8.61 14.90
CA GLN A 18 -0.27 9.91 15.12
C GLN A 18 -1.46 10.16 14.17
N LEU A 19 -1.41 9.66 12.93
CA LEU A 19 -2.55 9.71 12.01
C LEU A 19 -3.67 8.77 12.49
N VAL A 20 -3.30 7.56 12.92
CA VAL A 20 -4.24 6.58 13.49
C VAL A 20 -4.97 7.17 14.70
N ALA A 21 -4.24 7.74 15.67
CA ALA A 21 -4.81 8.33 16.88
C ALA A 21 -5.77 9.49 16.59
N ARG A 22 -5.58 10.19 15.46
CA ARG A 22 -6.41 11.31 15.01
C ARG A 22 -7.52 10.89 14.04
N ASN A 23 -7.63 9.59 13.73
CA ASN A 23 -8.51 9.06 12.69
C ASN A 23 -8.33 9.75 11.31
N ASP A 24 -7.08 10.09 10.97
CA ASP A 24 -6.70 10.87 9.79
C ASP A 24 -5.79 10.05 8.86
N MET A 25 -6.07 8.75 8.70
CA MET A 25 -5.27 7.91 7.81
C MET A 25 -5.31 8.40 6.36
N HIS A 26 -6.38 9.09 5.96
CA HIS A 26 -6.50 9.69 4.64
C HIS A 26 -5.28 10.55 4.28
N ALA A 27 -4.72 11.31 5.23
CA ALA A 27 -3.54 12.14 5.00
C ALA A 27 -2.29 11.35 4.54
N PHE A 28 -2.12 10.08 4.94
CA PHE A 28 -1.04 9.26 4.40
C PHE A 28 -1.26 8.98 2.91
N TYR A 29 -2.49 8.67 2.52
CA TYR A 29 -2.80 8.16 1.18
C TYR A 29 -3.04 9.24 0.14
N ILE A 30 -3.21 10.48 0.57
CA ILE A 30 -3.07 11.66 -0.30
C ILE A 30 -1.68 12.28 -0.23
N SER A 31 -0.77 11.76 0.60
CA SER A 31 0.58 12.30 0.69
C SER A 31 1.34 12.10 -0.62
N HIS A 32 2.15 13.10 -1.00
CA HIS A 32 3.02 12.99 -2.17
C HIS A 32 3.96 11.77 -2.10
N ALA A 33 4.46 11.43 -0.91
CA ALA A 33 5.35 10.29 -0.72
C ALA A 33 4.66 8.97 -1.12
N TRP A 34 3.41 8.75 -0.69
CA TRP A 34 2.64 7.58 -1.07
C TRP A 34 2.25 7.60 -2.55
N LEU A 35 1.71 8.71 -3.06
CA LEU A 35 1.25 8.79 -4.45
C LEU A 35 2.39 8.53 -5.45
N HIS A 36 3.58 9.08 -5.18
CA HIS A 36 4.77 8.82 -6.00
C HIS A 36 5.23 7.37 -5.94
N LEU A 37 5.28 6.79 -4.74
CA LEU A 37 5.68 5.41 -4.55
C LEU A 37 4.69 4.43 -5.19
N ARG A 38 3.38 4.66 -5.00
CA ARG A 38 2.31 3.87 -5.61
C ARG A 38 2.48 3.80 -7.12
N GLU A 39 2.64 4.96 -7.74
CA GLU A 39 2.81 5.06 -9.19
C GLU A 39 4.12 4.42 -9.67
N GLN A 40 5.20 4.56 -8.89
CA GLN A 40 6.46 3.86 -9.18
C GLN A 40 6.31 2.33 -9.11
N VAL A 41 5.62 1.80 -8.09
CA VAL A 41 5.36 0.36 -7.94
C VAL A 41 4.50 -0.14 -9.09
N LEU A 42 3.45 0.59 -9.49
CA LEU A 42 2.62 0.21 -10.64
C LEU A 42 3.47 0.10 -11.91
N ARG A 43 4.33 1.08 -12.21
CA ARG A 43 5.23 1.02 -13.38
C ARG A 43 6.20 -0.16 -13.31
N GLU A 44 6.88 -0.33 -12.18
CA GLU A 44 7.87 -1.40 -11.99
C GLU A 44 7.24 -2.80 -12.08
N GLN A 45 5.96 -2.91 -11.70
CA GLN A 45 5.18 -4.14 -11.80
C GLN A 45 4.32 -4.17 -13.08
N HIS A 46 4.66 -3.35 -14.07
CA HIS A 46 4.11 -3.31 -15.42
C HIS A 46 2.59 -3.06 -15.49
N TYR A 47 2.01 -2.43 -14.47
CA TYR A 47 0.57 -2.29 -14.27
C TYR A 47 -0.17 -3.64 -14.32
N GLU A 48 0.51 -4.73 -13.96
CA GLU A 48 -0.04 -6.08 -13.94
C GLU A 48 -0.36 -6.50 -12.50
N CYS A 49 -1.47 -7.20 -12.30
CA CYS A 49 -1.75 -7.85 -11.03
C CYS A 49 -0.75 -8.98 -10.80
N GLN A 50 0.13 -8.81 -9.80
CA GLN A 50 1.20 -9.77 -9.53
C GLN A 50 0.67 -11.13 -9.05
N LEU A 51 -0.49 -11.15 -8.38
CA LEU A 51 -1.13 -12.40 -7.95
C LEU A 51 -1.74 -13.18 -9.11
N CYS A 52 -2.28 -12.50 -10.13
CA CYS A 52 -2.75 -13.15 -11.35
C CYS A 52 -1.57 -13.62 -12.20
N LYS A 53 -0.53 -12.79 -12.32
CA LYS A 53 0.71 -13.11 -13.03
C LYS A 53 1.37 -14.38 -12.50
N ALA A 54 1.45 -14.54 -11.17
CA ALA A 54 1.96 -15.75 -10.52
C ALA A 54 1.18 -17.03 -10.86
N ARG A 55 -0.06 -16.90 -11.38
CA ARG A 55 -0.91 -18.00 -11.85
C ARG A 55 -0.87 -18.17 -13.37
N GLY A 56 -0.02 -17.43 -14.08
CA GLY A 56 0.04 -17.42 -15.55
C GLY A 56 -1.08 -16.60 -16.22
N LEU A 57 -1.76 -15.72 -15.48
CA LEU A 57 -2.85 -14.89 -16.00
C LEU A 57 -2.41 -13.43 -16.14
N TYR A 58 -2.79 -12.79 -17.24
CA TYR A 58 -2.68 -11.35 -17.40
C TYR A 58 -3.97 -10.66 -16.93
N VAL A 59 -3.86 -9.81 -15.92
CA VAL A 59 -4.95 -8.95 -15.44
C VAL A 59 -4.36 -7.58 -15.07
N PRO A 60 -4.92 -6.46 -15.53
CA PRO A 60 -4.46 -5.13 -15.11
C PRO A 60 -4.56 -4.93 -13.60
N ALA A 61 -3.54 -4.33 -12.99
CA ALA A 61 -3.61 -3.86 -11.61
C ALA A 61 -4.38 -2.54 -11.53
N THR A 62 -5.26 -2.44 -10.54
CA THR A 62 -6.09 -1.25 -10.26
C THR A 62 -5.58 -0.51 -9.03
N THR A 63 -4.86 -1.20 -8.15
CA THR A 63 -4.34 -0.64 -6.91
C THR A 63 -3.00 -1.25 -6.50
N VAL A 64 -2.39 -0.66 -5.47
CA VAL A 64 -1.22 -1.20 -4.78
C VAL A 64 -1.62 -1.57 -3.37
N HIS A 65 -1.34 -2.80 -3.00
CA HIS A 65 -1.65 -3.39 -1.70
C HIS A 65 -0.39 -3.46 -0.82
N HIS A 66 -0.55 -3.17 0.47
CA HIS A 66 0.47 -3.37 1.50
C HIS A 66 0.45 -4.81 2.02
N ILE A 67 1.54 -5.57 1.83
CA ILE A 67 1.66 -6.96 2.31
C ILE A 67 1.50 -7.01 3.84
N GLN A 68 2.26 -6.17 4.54
CA GLN A 68 2.07 -5.84 5.94
C GLN A 68 1.35 -4.50 6.03
N THR A 69 0.17 -4.48 6.66
CA THR A 69 -0.70 -3.30 6.70
C THR A 69 0.01 -2.10 7.30
N VAL A 70 -0.39 -0.91 6.87
CA VAL A 70 0.23 0.36 7.32
C VAL A 70 0.11 0.55 8.84
N ARG A 71 -0.98 0.08 9.45
CA ARG A 71 -1.20 0.14 10.91
C ARG A 71 -0.33 -0.84 11.67
N HIS A 72 -0.13 -2.04 11.14
CA HIS A 72 0.65 -3.08 11.80
C HIS A 72 2.17 -2.85 11.68
N ALA A 73 2.63 -2.41 10.50
CA ALA A 73 4.05 -2.20 10.21
C ALA A 73 4.30 -0.82 9.60
N PRO A 74 4.09 0.28 10.35
CA PRO A 74 4.23 1.65 9.84
C PRO A 74 5.63 1.93 9.25
N TRP A 75 6.69 1.36 9.81
CA TRP A 75 8.06 1.48 9.28
C TRP A 75 8.25 0.90 7.87
N LEU A 76 7.32 0.06 7.39
CA LEU A 76 7.32 -0.51 6.04
C LEU A 76 6.35 0.20 5.08
N ALA A 77 5.63 1.22 5.52
CA ALA A 77 4.54 1.81 4.75
C ALA A 77 4.99 2.42 3.41
N LEU A 78 6.26 2.87 3.32
CA LEU A 78 6.89 3.37 2.10
C LEU A 78 8.02 2.47 1.58
N THR A 79 7.95 1.17 1.89
CA THR A 79 8.95 0.18 1.46
C THR A 79 8.42 -0.64 0.29
N LYS A 80 9.07 -0.57 -0.88
CA LYS A 80 8.61 -1.27 -2.10
C LYS A 80 8.43 -2.77 -1.95
N SER A 81 9.31 -3.46 -1.22
CA SER A 81 9.19 -4.90 -0.99
C SER A 81 7.96 -5.27 -0.15
N ASN A 82 7.31 -4.29 0.48
CA ASN A 82 6.03 -4.43 1.18
C ASN A 82 4.83 -4.08 0.29
N LEU A 83 5.01 -3.82 -1.01
CA LEU A 83 3.98 -3.32 -1.91
C LEU A 83 3.75 -4.22 -3.13
N LEU A 84 2.48 -4.46 -3.45
CA LEU A 84 2.06 -5.34 -4.53
C LEU A 84 0.97 -4.72 -5.38
N ALA A 85 1.20 -4.57 -6.68
CA ALA A 85 0.20 -4.19 -7.66
C ALA A 85 -0.80 -5.34 -7.84
N VAL A 86 -2.09 -5.06 -7.60
CA VAL A 86 -3.16 -6.06 -7.64
C VAL A 86 -4.40 -5.52 -8.32
N CYS A 87 -5.19 -6.42 -8.91
CA CYS A 87 -6.54 -6.10 -9.37
C CYS A 87 -7.53 -6.09 -8.18
N ASP A 88 -8.71 -5.51 -8.39
CA ASP A 88 -9.74 -5.38 -7.35
C ASP A 88 -10.18 -6.73 -6.79
N GLU A 89 -10.30 -7.76 -7.64
CA GLU A 89 -10.69 -9.11 -7.20
C GLU A 89 -9.63 -9.73 -6.28
N CYS A 90 -8.35 -9.58 -6.62
CA CYS A 90 -7.27 -10.09 -5.80
C CYS A 90 -7.12 -9.27 -4.51
N HIS A 91 -7.30 -7.94 -4.58
CA HIS A 91 -7.32 -7.08 -3.41
C HIS A 91 -8.46 -7.47 -2.45
N TYR A 92 -9.68 -7.65 -2.96
CA TYR A 92 -10.83 -8.13 -2.20
C TYR A 92 -10.55 -9.48 -1.54
N LYS A 93 -10.00 -10.44 -2.30
CA LYS A 93 -9.67 -11.77 -1.78
C LYS A 93 -8.66 -11.71 -0.64
N ILE A 94 -7.64 -10.84 -0.69
CA ILE A 94 -6.67 -10.71 0.40
C ILE A 94 -7.37 -10.32 1.70
N HIS A 95 -8.23 -9.29 1.65
CA HIS A 95 -8.94 -8.79 2.82
C HIS A 95 -10.07 -9.70 3.32
N HIS A 96 -10.61 -10.61 2.48
CA HIS A 96 -11.70 -11.52 2.86
C HIS A 96 -11.29 -12.99 3.06
N LYS A 97 -10.09 -13.42 2.66
CA LYS A 97 -9.64 -14.82 2.85
C LYS A 97 -9.30 -15.16 4.29
N GLN A 98 -9.02 -14.15 5.12
CA GLN A 98 -8.73 -14.34 6.53
C GLN A 98 -9.96 -13.90 7.32
N ASN A 99 -10.47 -14.73 8.24
CA ASN A 99 -11.49 -14.35 9.23
C ASN A 99 -11.01 -13.24 10.21
N LYS A 100 -10.08 -12.37 9.79
CA LYS A 100 -9.62 -11.20 10.54
C LYS A 100 -10.55 -10.05 10.20
N LYS A 101 -11.10 -9.43 11.25
CA LYS A 101 -12.02 -8.30 11.16
C LYS A 101 -11.48 -7.21 10.23
N TRP A 102 -12.39 -6.72 9.40
CA TRP A 102 -12.29 -5.54 8.55
C TRP A 102 -12.14 -4.26 9.37
N GLU A 103 -10.93 -3.74 9.60
CA GLU A 103 -10.78 -2.40 10.20
C GLU A 103 -9.64 -1.54 9.63
N ASP A 104 -8.64 -2.09 8.93
CA ASP A 104 -7.37 -1.36 8.82
C ASP A 104 -7.18 -0.46 7.58
N GLU A 105 -7.83 -0.73 6.44
CA GLU A 105 -7.54 -0.05 5.15
C GLU A 105 -8.78 0.25 4.29
N ARG A 106 -9.77 0.99 4.82
CA ARG A 106 -10.83 1.59 3.97
C ARG A 106 -10.27 2.81 3.25
N TRP A 107 -10.15 2.71 1.92
CA TRP A 107 -9.91 3.83 0.99
C TRP A 107 -11.22 4.45 0.54
#